data_AF-A0AAV4BV28-F1
#
_entry.id   AF-A0AAV4BV28-F1
#
_cell.length_a   1.000
_cell.length_b   1.000
_cell.length_c   1.000
_cell.angle_alpha   90.00
_cell.angle_beta   90.00
_cell.angle_gamma   90.00
#
_symmetry.space_group_name_H-M   'P 1'
#
loop_
_entity.id
_entity.type
_entity.pdbx_description
1 polymer ?
#
loop_
_entity_poly.entity_id
_entity_poly.type
_entity_poly.pdbx_seq_one_letter_code
_entity_poly.pdbx_strand_id
1 'polypeptide(L)'
;MDSYFQFSCYPKCADCNTQWLLSLYIVGGCPGALLTKILVKRLGLKRTGVFSMFVYSLTLLGSAWVLQHSVAGTAVLYLFLGQAVAISYSVSYQLVNGWAPDNFALFTATVTGFPTTLSVIQNQLVTAYVNPHNLKTDAYVGHRTYFSQPEILNRVPTTVMLFGVMTFGLQLIGCILITNPSRLSPKESFSRKPETSKSNILENKKDASITATSSVSLNEVENSYKLKTYGSNKDHNETIKVSQSYQSVPSTTKLENSIGNFAERGLHTTSPPESIPKSWKPSETVKTPVFYAVWLFGVSMLYGLILKSNYYKQFALLYIYDDKFLTLV
;
A
#
# COMPACT_ATOMS: atom_id res chain seq x y z
N MET A 1 -15.31 17.05 12.72
CA MET A 1 -15.78 16.43 13.97
C MET A 1 -15.56 17.35 15.15
N ASP A 2 -14.37 17.94 15.33
CA ASP A 2 -14.07 18.92 16.39
C ASP A 2 -15.21 19.91 16.68
N SER A 3 -15.65 20.68 15.68
CA SER A 3 -16.73 21.67 15.84
C SER A 3 -18.07 21.09 16.26
N TYR A 4 -18.38 19.84 15.87
CA TYR A 4 -19.59 19.14 16.28
C TYR A 4 -19.54 18.75 17.76
N PHE A 5 -18.41 18.24 18.24
CA PHE A 5 -18.26 17.97 19.65
C PHE A 5 -18.30 19.26 20.48
N GLN A 6 -17.68 20.34 19.99
CA GLN A 6 -17.65 21.65 20.65
C GLN A 6 -19.03 22.31 20.78
N PHE A 7 -19.80 22.38 19.68
CA PHE A 7 -21.02 23.21 19.62
C PHE A 7 -22.32 22.42 19.61
N SER A 8 -22.32 21.11 19.33
CA SER A 8 -23.54 20.29 19.27
C SER A 8 -23.62 19.19 20.33
N CYS A 9 -22.49 18.62 20.78
CA CYS A 9 -22.50 17.59 21.81
C CYS A 9 -22.14 18.10 23.21
N TYR A 10 -21.37 19.19 23.34
CA TYR A 10 -21.10 19.81 24.64
C TYR A 10 -22.40 20.28 25.33
N PRO A 11 -22.58 20.10 26.66
CA PRO A 11 -21.63 19.59 27.65
C PRO A 11 -21.65 18.05 27.84
N LYS A 12 -22.41 17.29 27.03
CA LYS A 12 -22.49 15.82 27.15
C LYS A 12 -21.23 15.13 26.63
N CYS A 13 -20.58 15.71 25.62
CA CYS A 13 -19.26 15.32 25.17
C CYS A 13 -18.16 16.15 25.86
N ALA A 14 -17.00 15.51 26.07
CA ALA A 14 -15.78 16.22 26.47
C ALA A 14 -15.28 17.12 25.34
N ASP A 15 -14.91 18.36 25.67
CA ASP A 15 -14.11 19.23 24.80
C ASP A 15 -12.71 18.63 24.65
N CYS A 16 -12.41 18.11 23.47
CA CYS A 16 -11.11 17.56 23.14
C CYS A 16 -10.85 17.66 21.63
N ASN A 17 -9.61 17.92 21.26
CA ASN A 17 -9.12 17.83 19.88
C ASN A 17 -9.29 16.39 19.38
N THR A 18 -9.90 16.14 18.22
CA THR A 18 -10.16 14.79 17.71
C THR A 18 -9.07 14.18 16.82
N GLN A 19 -7.95 14.89 16.57
CA GLN A 19 -6.85 14.38 15.73
C GLN A 19 -6.31 13.00 16.17
N TRP A 20 -6.31 12.70 17.48
CA TRP A 20 -5.86 11.40 18.00
C TRP A 20 -6.79 10.22 17.67
N LEU A 21 -8.04 10.47 17.23
CA LEU A 21 -8.95 9.40 16.77
C LEU A 21 -8.36 8.65 15.57
N LEU A 22 -7.69 9.36 14.65
CA LEU A 22 -6.99 8.73 13.52
C LEU A 22 -5.83 7.84 14.02
N SER A 23 -5.09 8.30 15.03
CA SER A 23 -4.02 7.51 15.65
C SER A 23 -4.55 6.25 16.33
N LEU A 24 -5.70 6.30 17.01
CA LEU A 24 -6.34 5.11 17.57
C LEU A 24 -6.77 4.11 16.50
N TYR A 25 -7.36 4.58 15.40
CA TYR A 25 -7.69 3.71 14.27
C TYR A 25 -6.46 2.95 13.76
N ILE A 26 -5.30 3.61 13.64
CA ILE A 26 -4.05 2.97 13.23
C ILE A 26 -3.55 1.96 14.28
N VAL A 27 -3.55 2.34 15.56
CA VAL A 27 -3.14 1.46 16.69
C VAL A 27 -4.04 0.23 16.80
N GLY A 28 -5.34 0.37 16.55
CA GLY A 28 -6.30 -0.74 16.48
C GLY A 28 -5.95 -1.77 15.40
N GLY A 29 -5.19 -1.39 14.36
CA GLY A 29 -4.75 -2.32 13.33
C GLY A 29 -3.85 -3.45 13.84
N CYS A 30 -2.96 -3.17 14.81
CA CYS A 30 -2.01 -4.15 15.32
C CYS A 30 -2.68 -5.43 15.90
N PRO A 31 -3.62 -5.35 16.85
CA PRO A 31 -4.34 -6.54 17.33
C PRO A 31 -5.15 -7.23 16.23
N GLY A 32 -5.75 -6.49 15.29
CA GLY A 32 -6.47 -7.07 14.15
C GLY A 32 -5.58 -7.98 13.27
N ALA A 33 -4.38 -7.50 12.91
CA ALA A 33 -3.42 -8.28 12.15
C ALA A 33 -3.05 -9.60 12.87
N LEU A 34 -2.79 -9.55 14.18
CA LEU A 34 -2.47 -10.72 15.01
C LEU A 34 -3.64 -11.72 15.08
N LEU A 35 -4.88 -11.24 15.23
CA LEU A 35 -6.09 -12.08 15.28
C LEU A 35 -6.38 -12.80 13.97
N THR A 36 -5.92 -12.28 12.82
CA THR A 36 -6.22 -12.84 11.48
C THR A 36 -5.87 -14.32 11.40
N LYS A 37 -4.69 -14.75 11.87
CA LYS A 37 -4.26 -16.16 11.81
C LYS A 37 -5.21 -17.08 12.58
N ILE A 38 -5.74 -16.62 13.71
CA ILE A 38 -6.68 -17.38 14.55
C ILE A 38 -8.04 -17.49 13.85
N LEU A 39 -8.53 -16.39 13.29
CA LEU A 39 -9.79 -16.34 12.55
C LEU A 39 -9.74 -17.20 11.29
N VAL A 40 -8.70 -17.05 10.45
CA VAL A 40 -8.51 -17.88 9.24
C VAL A 40 -8.45 -19.37 9.57
N LYS A 41 -7.80 -19.78 10.67
CA LYS A 41 -7.78 -21.19 11.12
C LYS A 41 -9.17 -21.72 11.51
N ARG A 42 -10.06 -20.88 12.04
CA ARG A 42 -11.41 -21.29 12.50
C ARG A 42 -12.50 -21.16 11.44
N LEU A 43 -12.50 -20.06 10.68
CA LEU A 43 -13.56 -19.70 9.73
C LEU A 43 -13.19 -20.05 8.28
N GLY A 44 -11.90 -20.15 7.95
CA GLY A 44 -11.40 -20.19 6.58
C GLY A 44 -11.27 -18.79 5.97
N LEU A 45 -10.44 -18.65 4.94
CA LEU A 45 -9.97 -17.35 4.44
C LEU A 45 -11.09 -16.41 3.96
N LYS A 46 -11.93 -16.84 3.00
CA LYS A 46 -13.08 -16.04 2.52
C LYS A 46 -14.02 -15.63 3.66
N ARG A 47 -14.37 -16.54 4.57
CA ARG A 47 -15.31 -16.24 5.66
C ARG A 47 -14.72 -15.26 6.68
N THR A 48 -13.41 -15.31 6.95
CA THR A 48 -12.74 -14.29 7.77
C THR A 48 -12.82 -12.91 7.15
N GLY A 49 -12.64 -12.79 5.83
CA GLY A 49 -12.78 -11.51 5.11
C GLY A 49 -14.20 -10.95 5.13
N VAL A 50 -15.20 -11.80 4.91
CA VAL A 50 -16.63 -11.41 5.02
C VAL A 50 -16.97 -10.98 6.45
N PHE A 51 -16.47 -11.70 7.46
CA PHE A 51 -16.65 -11.35 8.87
C PHE A 51 -16.01 -9.99 9.20
N SER A 52 -14.77 -9.73 8.77
CA SER A 52 -14.12 -8.45 9.04
C SER A 52 -14.78 -7.28 8.31
N MET A 53 -15.31 -7.50 7.10
CA MET A 53 -16.17 -6.51 6.42
C MET A 53 -17.43 -6.21 7.25
N PHE A 54 -18.16 -7.22 7.72
CA PHE A 54 -19.37 -6.99 8.53
C PHE A 54 -19.08 -6.25 9.83
N VAL A 55 -18.01 -6.61 10.55
CA VAL A 55 -17.56 -5.88 11.75
C VAL A 55 -17.21 -4.44 11.42
N TYR A 56 -16.54 -4.19 10.28
CA TYR A 56 -16.25 -2.83 9.82
C TYR A 56 -17.53 -2.03 9.58
N SER A 57 -18.49 -2.54 8.80
CA SER A 57 -19.73 -1.81 8.47
C SER A 57 -20.55 -1.51 9.73
N LEU A 58 -20.70 -2.49 10.63
CA LEU A 58 -21.43 -2.33 11.89
C LEU A 58 -20.76 -1.27 12.78
N THR A 59 -19.42 -1.29 12.87
CA THR A 59 -18.66 -0.31 13.66
C THR A 59 -18.79 1.10 13.09
N LEU A 60 -18.70 1.25 11.75
CA LEU A 60 -18.82 2.54 11.07
C LEU A 60 -20.23 3.12 11.18
N LEU A 61 -21.27 2.31 10.93
CA LEU A 61 -22.68 2.72 11.11
C LEU A 61 -22.98 3.06 12.56
N GLY A 62 -22.54 2.23 13.51
CA GLY A 62 -22.68 2.50 14.95
C GLY A 62 -21.98 3.79 15.38
N SER A 63 -20.87 4.16 14.73
CA SER A 63 -20.16 5.40 15.04
C SER A 63 -20.99 6.66 14.74
N ALA A 64 -21.88 6.63 13.74
CA ALA A 64 -22.78 7.75 13.45
C ALA A 64 -23.76 8.05 14.59
N TRP A 65 -24.15 7.03 15.38
CA TRP A 65 -24.99 7.18 16.56
C TRP A 65 -24.17 7.54 17.81
N VAL A 66 -23.05 6.84 18.04
CA VAL A 66 -22.22 7.07 19.24
C VAL A 66 -21.55 8.45 19.23
N LEU A 67 -21.20 8.99 18.04
CA LEU A 67 -20.70 10.36 17.86
C LEU A 67 -21.61 11.43 18.47
N GLN A 68 -22.93 11.20 18.49
CA GLN A 68 -23.91 12.15 19.04
C GLN A 68 -23.95 12.15 20.58
N HIS A 69 -23.30 11.17 21.22
CA HIS A 69 -23.41 10.90 22.65
C HIS A 69 -22.07 10.93 23.39
N SER A 70 -20.96 10.49 22.77
CA SER A 70 -19.67 10.40 23.47
C SER A 70 -18.45 10.37 22.53
N VAL A 71 -17.49 11.27 22.78
CA VAL A 71 -16.13 11.22 22.19
C VAL A 71 -15.41 9.93 22.58
N ALA A 72 -15.51 9.50 23.83
CA ALA A 72 -14.88 8.27 24.31
C ALA A 72 -15.49 7.02 23.67
N GLY A 73 -16.81 6.99 23.49
CA GLY A 73 -17.47 5.92 22.72
C GLY A 73 -17.02 5.89 21.25
N THR A 74 -16.88 7.06 20.62
CA THR A 74 -16.36 7.18 19.25
C THR A 74 -14.93 6.64 19.15
N ALA A 75 -14.06 6.98 20.11
CA ALA A 75 -12.69 6.49 20.20
C ALA A 75 -12.61 4.95 20.30
N VAL A 76 -13.48 4.34 21.11
CA VAL A 76 -13.58 2.87 21.20
C VAL A 76 -13.99 2.25 19.86
N LEU A 77 -14.96 2.82 19.16
CA LEU A 77 -15.34 2.33 17.84
C LEU A 77 -14.23 2.50 16.80
N TYR A 78 -13.43 3.57 16.85
CA TYR A 78 -12.27 3.74 15.96
C TYR A 78 -11.20 2.64 16.18
N LEU A 79 -10.99 2.19 17.42
CA LEU A 79 -10.14 1.02 17.71
C LEU A 79 -10.68 -0.29 17.09
N PHE A 80 -12.00 -0.51 17.11
CA PHE A 80 -12.61 -1.67 16.45
C PHE A 80 -12.57 -1.56 14.91
N LEU A 81 -12.71 -0.35 14.38
CA LEU A 81 -12.61 -0.08 12.94
C LEU A 81 -11.21 -0.42 12.43
N GLY A 82 -10.17 -0.02 13.18
CA GLY A 82 -8.78 -0.37 12.90
C GLY A 82 -8.53 -1.88 12.86
N GLN A 83 -9.06 -2.61 13.86
CA GLN A 83 -8.97 -4.08 13.91
C GLN A 83 -9.61 -4.73 12.67
N ALA A 84 -10.82 -4.31 12.32
CA ALA A 84 -11.57 -4.84 11.18
C ALA A 84 -10.85 -4.56 9.84
N VAL A 85 -10.26 -3.37 9.69
CA VAL A 85 -9.44 -3.03 8.52
C VAL A 85 -8.20 -3.91 8.44
N ALA A 86 -7.42 -4.06 9.52
CA ALA A 86 -6.20 -4.84 9.49
C ALA A 86 -6.44 -6.34 9.23
N ILE A 87 -7.55 -6.91 9.72
CA ILE A 87 -7.96 -8.27 9.35
C ILE A 87 -8.28 -8.33 7.85
N SER A 88 -9.03 -7.36 7.33
CA SER A 88 -9.41 -7.31 5.91
C SER A 88 -8.19 -7.20 4.99
N TYR A 89 -7.24 -6.30 5.28
CA TYR A 89 -5.96 -6.23 4.55
C TYR A 89 -5.20 -7.55 4.61
N SER A 90 -5.05 -8.14 5.81
CA SER A 90 -4.33 -9.40 6.00
C SER A 90 -4.95 -10.57 5.24
N VAL A 91 -6.28 -10.59 5.08
CA VAL A 91 -7.00 -11.55 4.22
C VAL A 91 -6.75 -11.24 2.74
N SER A 92 -6.80 -9.98 2.32
CA SER A 92 -6.53 -9.57 0.93
C SER A 92 -5.12 -9.96 0.47
N TYR A 93 -4.08 -9.73 1.28
CA TYR A 93 -2.71 -10.19 0.95
C TYR A 93 -2.65 -11.72 0.74
N GLN A 94 -3.30 -12.50 1.61
CA GLN A 94 -3.34 -13.97 1.48
C GLN A 94 -4.11 -14.44 0.23
N LEU A 95 -5.20 -13.78 -0.13
CA LEU A 95 -5.96 -14.07 -1.35
C LEU A 95 -5.15 -13.76 -2.61
N VAL A 96 -4.53 -12.57 -2.68
CA VAL A 96 -3.68 -12.16 -3.81
C VAL A 96 -2.49 -13.11 -3.96
N ASN A 97 -1.82 -13.48 -2.87
CA ASN A 97 -0.72 -14.45 -2.90
C ASN A 97 -1.18 -15.85 -3.37
N GLY A 98 -2.42 -16.25 -3.08
CA GLY A 98 -2.99 -17.50 -3.56
C GLY A 98 -3.43 -17.47 -5.02
N TRP A 99 -3.88 -16.33 -5.54
CA TRP A 99 -4.32 -16.16 -6.94
C TRP A 99 -3.15 -15.90 -7.90
N ALA A 100 -2.22 -15.02 -7.54
CA ALA A 100 -1.18 -14.50 -8.41
C ALA A 100 0.17 -14.34 -7.66
N PRO A 101 0.80 -15.44 -7.19
CA PRO A 101 2.04 -15.39 -6.42
C PRO A 101 3.19 -14.72 -7.19
N ASP A 102 3.36 -15.06 -8.48
CA ASP A 102 4.46 -14.55 -9.30
C ASP A 102 4.36 -13.03 -9.57
N ASN A 103 3.14 -12.48 -9.50
CA ASN A 103 2.83 -11.06 -9.67
C ASN A 103 2.32 -10.41 -8.36
N PHE A 104 2.63 -11.03 -7.21
CA PHE A 104 2.05 -10.69 -5.91
C PHE A 104 2.13 -9.19 -5.61
N ALA A 105 3.30 -8.57 -5.84
CA ALA A 105 3.53 -7.16 -5.54
C ALA A 105 2.60 -6.21 -6.35
N LEU A 106 2.40 -6.48 -7.64
CA LEU A 106 1.59 -5.64 -8.53
C LEU A 106 0.09 -5.69 -8.15
N PHE A 107 -0.45 -6.91 -8.01
CA PHE A 107 -1.85 -7.10 -7.61
C PHE A 107 -2.10 -6.61 -6.18
N THR A 108 -1.15 -6.81 -5.29
CA THR A 108 -1.20 -6.30 -3.92
C THR A 108 -1.25 -4.78 -3.91
N ALA A 109 -0.29 -4.11 -4.55
CA ALA A 109 -0.24 -2.65 -4.62
C ALA A 109 -1.53 -2.05 -5.20
N THR A 110 -2.12 -2.73 -6.21
CA THR A 110 -3.42 -2.36 -6.79
C THR A 110 -4.53 -2.45 -5.72
N VAL A 111 -4.72 -3.63 -5.11
CA VAL A 111 -5.78 -3.86 -4.10
C VAL A 111 -5.61 -2.94 -2.88
N THR A 112 -4.38 -2.67 -2.44
CA THR A 112 -4.14 -1.81 -1.26
C THR A 112 -4.14 -0.33 -1.58
N GLY A 113 -3.90 0.08 -2.83
CA GLY A 113 -3.86 1.48 -3.26
C GLY A 113 -5.23 2.06 -3.59
N PHE A 114 -6.18 1.24 -4.08
CA PHE A 114 -7.55 1.69 -4.41
C PHE A 114 -8.26 2.47 -3.29
N PRO A 115 -8.20 2.07 -2.00
CA PRO A 115 -8.76 2.86 -0.90
C PRO A 115 -8.21 4.29 -0.82
N THR A 116 -6.91 4.49 -1.04
CA THR A 116 -6.28 5.82 -1.05
C THR A 116 -6.73 6.63 -2.26
N THR A 117 -6.83 6.02 -3.45
CA THR A 117 -7.37 6.70 -4.65
C THR A 117 -8.83 7.12 -4.44
N LEU A 118 -9.66 6.26 -3.85
CA LEU A 118 -11.06 6.56 -3.53
C LEU A 118 -11.19 7.63 -2.43
N SER A 119 -10.23 7.75 -1.52
CA SER A 119 -10.25 8.77 -0.46
C SER A 119 -10.29 10.21 -1.00
N VAL A 120 -9.68 10.47 -2.16
CA VAL A 120 -9.70 11.78 -2.83
C VAL A 120 -11.11 12.15 -3.27
N ILE A 121 -11.82 11.20 -3.91
CA ILE A 121 -13.21 11.37 -4.34
C ILE A 121 -14.13 11.50 -3.11
N GLN A 122 -13.93 10.63 -2.12
CA GLN A 122 -14.65 10.68 -0.85
C GLN A 122 -14.51 12.03 -0.15
N ASN A 123 -13.30 12.60 -0.07
CA ASN A 123 -13.07 13.91 0.55
C ASN A 123 -13.81 15.04 -0.19
N GLN A 124 -13.86 14.99 -1.53
CA GLN A 124 -14.66 15.94 -2.30
C GLN A 124 -16.16 15.80 -2.04
N LEU A 125 -16.67 14.57 -1.93
CA LEU A 125 -18.07 14.30 -1.55
C LEU A 125 -18.38 14.76 -0.11
N VAL A 126 -17.47 14.54 0.85
CA VAL A 126 -17.60 15.07 2.24
C VAL A 126 -17.74 16.58 2.20
N THR A 127 -16.80 17.28 1.56
CA THR A 127 -16.78 18.76 1.54
C THR A 127 -18.02 19.31 0.84
N ALA A 128 -18.40 18.77 -0.32
CA ALA A 128 -19.58 19.21 -1.06
C ALA A 128 -20.90 18.97 -0.30
N TYR A 129 -21.02 17.86 0.45
CA TYR A 129 -22.23 17.56 1.23
C TYR A 129 -22.30 18.38 2.54
N VAL A 130 -21.19 18.41 3.30
CA VAL A 130 -21.12 19.07 4.61
C VAL A 130 -21.13 20.60 4.48
N ASN A 131 -20.41 21.15 3.50
CA ASN A 131 -20.24 22.59 3.31
C ASN A 131 -20.39 23.02 1.84
N PRO A 132 -21.59 22.86 1.22
CA PRO A 132 -21.81 23.15 -0.20
C PRO A 132 -21.57 24.61 -0.59
N HIS A 133 -21.74 25.53 0.36
CA HIS A 133 -21.58 26.97 0.16
C HIS A 133 -20.20 27.47 0.57
N ASN A 134 -19.27 26.58 0.95
CA ASN A 134 -17.91 26.92 1.35
C ASN A 134 -17.85 27.99 2.45
N LEU A 135 -18.77 27.88 3.42
CA LEU A 135 -18.82 28.75 4.60
C LEU A 135 -17.52 28.60 5.40
N LYS A 136 -17.10 29.68 6.06
CA LYS A 136 -15.88 29.72 6.87
C LYS A 136 -16.18 29.42 8.34
N THR A 137 -15.13 29.05 9.06
CA THR A 137 -15.17 29.03 10.54
C THR A 137 -15.49 30.43 11.07
N ASP A 138 -16.45 30.50 11.97
CA ASP A 138 -17.07 31.70 12.54
C ASP A 138 -16.82 31.83 14.05
N ALA A 139 -16.52 30.72 14.73
CA ALA A 139 -16.25 30.71 16.17
C ALA A 139 -14.77 30.51 16.50
N TYR A 140 -14.31 31.22 17.53
CA TYR A 140 -12.94 31.17 18.05
C TYR A 140 -12.98 30.70 19.50
N VAL A 141 -12.32 29.58 19.80
CA VAL A 141 -12.17 29.06 21.18
C VAL A 141 -10.69 28.87 21.46
N GLY A 142 -10.13 29.75 22.31
CA GLY A 142 -8.68 29.86 22.49
C GLY A 142 -7.98 30.19 21.17
N HIS A 143 -6.99 29.38 20.78
CA HIS A 143 -6.22 29.55 19.55
C HIS A 143 -6.76 28.74 18.35
N ARG A 144 -8.02 28.25 18.42
CA ARG A 144 -8.61 27.41 17.37
C ARG A 144 -9.86 28.03 16.78
N THR A 145 -10.02 27.83 15.48
CA THR A 145 -11.21 28.20 14.71
C THR A 145 -12.13 27.00 14.54
N TYR A 146 -13.44 27.24 14.61
CA TYR A 146 -14.48 26.24 14.56
C TYR A 146 -15.66 26.72 13.72
N PHE A 147 -16.47 25.77 13.26
CA PHE A 147 -17.77 26.03 12.63
C PHE A 147 -18.86 25.94 13.71
N SER A 148 -19.58 27.03 13.97
CA SER A 148 -20.75 27.05 14.85
C SER A 148 -22.07 26.98 14.09
N GLN A 149 -22.04 27.13 12.76
CA GLN A 149 -23.22 27.14 11.89
C GLN A 149 -24.00 25.80 11.97
N PRO A 150 -25.29 25.81 12.39
CA PRO A 150 -26.10 24.58 12.51
C PRO A 150 -26.20 23.79 11.21
N GLU A 151 -26.16 24.44 10.05
CA GLU A 151 -26.26 23.82 8.73
C GLU A 151 -25.09 22.86 8.45
N ILE A 152 -23.91 23.15 8.98
CA ILE A 152 -22.72 22.29 8.87
C ILE A 152 -22.78 21.20 9.95
N LEU A 153 -23.06 21.60 11.18
CA LEU A 153 -23.00 20.73 12.36
C LEU A 153 -24.01 19.57 12.26
N ASN A 154 -25.26 19.87 11.89
CA ASN A 154 -26.32 18.87 11.75
C ASN A 154 -26.05 17.85 10.64
N ARG A 155 -25.15 18.15 9.70
CA ARG A 155 -24.76 17.21 8.63
C ARG A 155 -23.69 16.22 9.07
N VAL A 156 -22.94 16.47 10.16
CA VAL A 156 -21.81 15.62 10.55
C VAL A 156 -22.22 14.17 10.87
N PRO A 157 -23.23 13.89 11.72
CA PRO A 157 -23.65 12.51 11.98
C PRO A 157 -24.22 11.82 10.72
N THR A 158 -25.04 12.54 9.96
CA THR A 158 -25.63 12.08 8.69
C THR A 158 -24.56 11.73 7.65
N THR A 159 -23.45 12.48 7.61
CA THR A 159 -22.31 12.20 6.73
C THR A 159 -21.65 10.88 7.10
N VAL A 160 -21.40 10.62 8.39
CA VAL A 160 -20.84 9.33 8.86
C VAL A 160 -21.77 8.17 8.52
N MET A 161 -23.09 8.36 8.71
CA MET A 161 -24.11 7.37 8.34
C MET A 161 -24.11 7.08 6.83
N LEU A 162 -24.06 8.12 5.99
CA LEU A 162 -24.00 8.00 4.53
C LEU A 162 -22.78 7.21 4.09
N PHE A 163 -21.60 7.48 4.65
CA PHE A 163 -20.40 6.69 4.36
C PHE A 163 -20.49 5.24 4.85
N GLY A 164 -21.11 5.00 6.00
CA GLY A 164 -21.43 3.65 6.48
C GLY A 164 -22.27 2.85 5.48
N VAL A 165 -23.34 3.46 4.94
CA VAL A 165 -24.23 2.84 3.95
C VAL A 165 -23.53 2.63 2.60
N MET A 166 -22.81 3.64 2.09
CA MET A 166 -22.05 3.52 0.84
C MET A 166 -20.98 2.41 0.92
N THR A 167 -20.24 2.37 2.03
CA THR A 167 -19.20 1.35 2.24
C THR A 167 -19.80 -0.04 2.39
N PHE A 168 -20.93 -0.17 3.10
CA PHE A 168 -21.65 -1.43 3.21
C PHE A 168 -22.12 -1.95 1.84
N GLY A 169 -22.70 -1.08 1.00
CA GLY A 169 -23.10 -1.44 -0.37
C GLY A 169 -21.94 -1.95 -1.23
N LEU A 170 -20.80 -1.26 -1.20
CA LEU A 170 -19.58 -1.72 -1.89
C LEU A 170 -19.03 -3.04 -1.31
N GLN A 171 -19.08 -3.21 0.01
CA GLN A 171 -18.66 -4.44 0.68
C GLN A 171 -19.56 -5.64 0.34
N LEU A 172 -20.88 -5.44 0.18
CA LEU A 172 -21.79 -6.50 -0.29
C LEU A 172 -21.42 -6.98 -1.70
N ILE A 173 -21.15 -6.06 -2.63
CA ILE A 173 -20.67 -6.39 -3.98
C ILE A 173 -19.36 -7.19 -3.89
N GLY A 174 -18.40 -6.73 -3.07
CA GLY A 174 -17.16 -7.45 -2.81
C GLY A 174 -17.37 -8.87 -2.26
N CYS A 175 -18.30 -9.05 -1.33
CA CYS A 175 -18.63 -10.37 -0.74
C CYS A 175 -19.21 -11.36 -1.76
N ILE A 176 -19.95 -10.87 -2.75
CA ILE A 176 -20.50 -11.67 -3.86
C ILE A 176 -19.36 -12.08 -4.81
N LEU A 177 -18.50 -11.14 -5.19
CA LEU A 177 -17.42 -11.37 -6.17
C LEU A 177 -16.24 -12.20 -5.63
N ILE A 178 -15.96 -12.15 -4.32
CA ILE A 178 -14.74 -12.76 -3.75
C ILE A 178 -14.78 -14.30 -3.82
N THR A 179 -13.75 -14.91 -4.39
CA THR A 179 -13.59 -16.38 -4.47
C THR A 179 -12.45 -16.85 -3.56
N ASN A 180 -12.31 -18.17 -3.36
CA ASN A 180 -11.07 -18.72 -2.79
C ASN A 180 -10.12 -19.09 -3.94
N PRO A 181 -8.81 -18.78 -3.84
CA PRO A 181 -7.82 -19.27 -4.80
C PRO A 181 -7.69 -20.81 -4.74
N SER A 182 -7.57 -21.43 -5.91
CA SER A 182 -7.52 -22.90 -6.07
C SER A 182 -6.35 -23.55 -5.31
N ARG A 183 -5.25 -22.82 -5.08
CA ARG A 183 -4.03 -23.31 -4.43
C ARG A 183 -4.08 -23.33 -2.90
N LEU A 184 -5.17 -22.89 -2.26
CA LEU A 184 -5.31 -22.92 -0.79
C LEU A 184 -6.00 -24.19 -0.24
N SER A 185 -6.10 -25.26 -1.03
CA SER A 185 -6.47 -26.57 -0.50
C SER A 185 -5.43 -27.04 0.54
N PRO A 186 -5.79 -27.34 1.81
CA PRO A 186 -4.83 -27.63 2.88
C PRO A 186 -3.99 -28.92 2.77
N LYS A 187 -3.85 -29.51 1.58
CA LYS A 187 -3.20 -30.82 1.37
C LYS A 187 -1.95 -30.82 0.47
N GLU A 188 -1.62 -29.76 -0.26
CA GLU A 188 -0.56 -29.80 -1.28
C GLU A 188 0.52 -28.71 -1.17
N SER A 189 0.91 -28.35 0.05
CA SER A 189 2.07 -27.47 0.30
C SER A 189 3.11 -28.07 1.24
N PHE A 190 3.32 -29.39 1.21
CA PHE A 190 4.39 -30.05 1.99
C PHE A 190 4.99 -31.33 1.40
N SER A 191 4.91 -31.55 0.07
CA SER A 191 5.85 -32.45 -0.61
C SER A 191 5.90 -32.18 -2.12
N ARG A 192 6.94 -31.49 -2.58
CA ARG A 192 7.38 -31.55 -3.98
C ARG A 192 8.86 -31.89 -3.97
N LYS A 193 9.17 -33.19 -4.00
CA LYS A 193 10.52 -33.64 -4.38
C LYS A 193 10.78 -33.14 -5.81
N PRO A 194 11.98 -32.65 -6.13
CA PRO A 194 12.37 -32.45 -7.52
C PRO A 194 12.56 -33.81 -8.19
N GLU A 195 11.80 -34.09 -9.25
CA GLU A 195 12.05 -35.26 -10.10
C GLU A 195 13.36 -35.07 -10.86
N THR A 196 14.32 -35.96 -10.59
CA THR A 196 15.63 -35.98 -11.23
C THR A 196 15.51 -36.72 -12.57
N SER A 197 15.07 -36.02 -13.62
CA SER A 197 15.04 -36.61 -14.97
C SER A 197 16.42 -36.60 -15.63
N LYS A 198 17.21 -37.67 -15.43
CA LYS A 198 18.42 -38.00 -16.21
C LYS A 198 18.71 -39.50 -16.28
N SER A 199 18.27 -40.15 -17.36
CA SER A 199 18.75 -41.45 -17.92
C SER A 199 17.82 -41.80 -19.11
N ASN A 200 18.23 -42.15 -20.33
CA ASN A 200 19.54 -42.51 -20.88
C ASN A 200 19.73 -41.99 -22.34
N ILE A 201 20.94 -42.14 -22.88
CA ILE A 201 21.38 -41.76 -24.24
C ILE A 201 21.64 -43.04 -25.07
N LEU A 202 21.39 -42.98 -26.40
CA LEU A 202 21.69 -43.98 -27.46
C LEU A 202 20.95 -45.34 -27.33
N GLU A 203 20.43 -46.00 -28.37
CA GLU A 203 20.79 -46.07 -29.80
C GLU A 203 19.53 -46.26 -30.69
N ASN A 204 19.51 -45.69 -31.91
CA ASN A 204 19.61 -46.47 -33.16
C ASN A 204 19.86 -45.54 -34.37
N LYS A 205 20.42 -46.08 -35.46
CA LYS A 205 20.84 -45.34 -36.67
C LYS A 205 20.34 -46.09 -37.92
N LYS A 206 20.20 -45.35 -39.04
CA LYS A 206 19.92 -45.81 -40.43
C LYS A 206 18.43 -45.97 -40.79
N ASP A 207 17.96 -45.69 -42.02
CA ASP A 207 18.64 -45.45 -43.32
C ASP A 207 17.93 -44.40 -44.23
N ALA A 208 18.62 -43.98 -45.31
CA ALA A 208 18.17 -43.33 -46.57
C ALA A 208 17.36 -41.99 -46.50
N SER A 209 17.83 -40.83 -46.99
CA SER A 209 18.34 -40.44 -48.33
C SER A 209 17.25 -40.08 -49.36
N ILE A 210 17.21 -38.79 -49.76
CA ILE A 210 16.93 -38.30 -51.13
C ILE A 210 17.54 -36.89 -51.27
N THR A 211 18.07 -36.59 -52.46
CA THR A 211 18.85 -35.39 -52.81
C THR A 211 18.03 -34.39 -53.61
N ALA A 212 18.13 -33.09 -53.33
CA ALA A 212 17.92 -32.04 -54.36
C ALA A 212 18.60 -30.70 -53.98
N THR A 213 19.54 -30.31 -54.85
CA THR A 213 20.34 -29.08 -54.90
C THR A 213 19.51 -27.79 -55.00
N SER A 214 19.92 -26.69 -54.33
CA SER A 214 20.23 -25.38 -54.96
C SER A 214 20.70 -24.33 -53.94
N SER A 215 21.32 -23.26 -54.46
CA SER A 215 22.28 -22.39 -53.76
C SER A 215 21.84 -20.93 -53.60
N VAL A 216 22.67 -20.18 -52.85
CA VAL A 216 22.96 -18.71 -52.95
C VAL A 216 22.50 -17.79 -51.79
N SER A 217 23.46 -16.93 -51.43
CA SER A 217 23.40 -15.64 -50.69
C SER A 217 23.11 -15.61 -49.18
N LEU A 218 24.13 -15.12 -48.47
CA LEU A 218 24.05 -14.39 -47.21
C LEU A 218 23.11 -13.17 -47.33
N ASN A 219 22.50 -12.75 -46.22
CA ASN A 219 22.38 -11.33 -45.89
C ASN A 219 22.30 -11.12 -44.38
N GLU A 220 23.02 -10.10 -43.95
CA GLU A 220 23.16 -9.61 -42.58
C GLU A 220 22.07 -8.57 -42.30
N VAL A 221 21.43 -8.60 -41.13
CA VAL A 221 20.41 -7.60 -40.75
C VAL A 221 20.67 -7.11 -39.33
N GLU A 222 21.49 -6.06 -39.25
CA GLU A 222 21.61 -5.19 -38.08
C GLU A 222 20.43 -4.19 -38.09
N ASN A 223 19.62 -4.14 -37.02
CA ASN A 223 18.52 -3.19 -36.88
C ASN A 223 18.72 -2.25 -35.70
N SER A 224 19.09 -1.01 -36.01
CA SER A 224 19.19 0.10 -35.05
C SER A 224 17.94 0.97 -35.08
N TYR A 225 17.32 1.20 -33.92
CA TYR A 225 16.15 2.08 -33.81
C TYR A 225 16.58 3.52 -33.49
N LYS A 226 16.44 4.42 -34.48
CA LYS A 226 16.66 5.86 -34.30
C LYS A 226 15.43 6.54 -33.68
N LEU A 227 15.64 7.26 -32.58
CA LEU A 227 14.65 8.16 -31.99
C LEU A 227 14.57 9.46 -32.81
N LYS A 228 13.35 9.92 -33.17
CA LYS A 228 13.13 11.23 -33.81
C LYS A 228 12.73 12.27 -32.77
N THR A 229 13.48 13.37 -32.69
CA THR A 229 13.10 14.60 -31.97
C THR A 229 12.65 15.68 -32.96
N TYR A 230 11.65 16.46 -32.59
CA TYR A 230 11.08 17.56 -33.40
C TYR A 230 11.37 18.90 -32.71
N GLY A 231 12.06 19.83 -33.39
CA GLY A 231 12.11 21.26 -33.02
C GLY A 231 11.01 22.03 -33.77
N SER A 232 10.84 23.36 -33.70
CA SER A 232 11.45 24.46 -32.93
C SER A 232 10.52 25.70 -33.12
N ASN A 233 10.69 26.94 -32.64
CA ASN A 233 11.76 27.67 -31.93
C ASN A 233 11.13 28.92 -31.25
N LYS A 234 11.85 29.58 -30.31
CA LYS A 234 12.11 31.06 -30.24
C LYS A 234 12.31 31.61 -28.82
N ASP A 235 13.49 32.23 -28.63
CA ASP A 235 13.79 33.56 -28.03
C ASP A 235 13.14 33.96 -26.67
N HIS A 236 13.83 34.52 -25.65
CA HIS A 236 15.03 35.38 -25.68
C HIS A 236 15.75 35.48 -24.30
N ASN A 237 17.09 35.49 -24.33
CA ASN A 237 18.09 36.20 -23.47
C ASN A 237 18.22 36.15 -21.91
N GLU A 238 19.50 36.15 -21.51
CA GLU A 238 20.17 36.70 -20.29
C GLU A 238 20.41 35.89 -18.98
N THR A 239 21.58 35.22 -18.95
CA THR A 239 22.72 35.38 -17.99
C THR A 239 22.50 35.48 -16.46
N ILE A 240 23.11 34.57 -15.67
CA ILE A 240 24.19 34.82 -14.66
C ILE A 240 24.56 33.53 -13.86
N LYS A 241 25.84 33.09 -14.00
CA LYS A 241 26.81 32.49 -13.03
C LYS A 241 26.26 31.76 -11.74
N VAL A 242 26.79 30.62 -11.24
CA VAL A 242 28.20 30.24 -10.99
C VAL A 242 28.33 28.83 -10.33
N SER A 243 29.44 28.13 -10.60
CA SER A 243 30.11 27.04 -9.84
C SER A 243 29.38 25.80 -9.28
N GLN A 244 29.81 24.63 -9.74
CA GLN A 244 30.34 23.60 -8.83
C GLN A 244 31.58 22.91 -9.41
N SER A 245 32.51 22.55 -8.53
CA SER A 245 33.88 22.15 -8.85
C SER A 245 34.03 20.67 -9.16
N TYR A 246 34.65 20.33 -10.29
CA TYR A 246 35.22 19.01 -10.51
C TYR A 246 36.65 18.96 -9.98
N GLN A 247 36.91 18.05 -9.03
CA GLN A 247 38.24 17.72 -8.56
C GLN A 247 38.93 16.75 -9.53
N SER A 248 40.25 16.82 -9.61
CA SER A 248 41.02 16.34 -10.76
C SER A 248 42.09 15.29 -10.40
N VAL A 249 42.32 14.36 -11.35
CA VAL A 249 43.64 13.74 -11.66
C VAL A 249 44.20 12.74 -10.60
N PRO A 250 45.09 11.76 -10.93
CA PRO A 250 45.85 11.53 -12.17
C PRO A 250 45.68 10.17 -12.88
N SER A 251 46.20 10.13 -14.12
CA SER A 251 46.46 8.93 -14.92
C SER A 251 47.93 8.47 -14.82
N THR A 252 48.24 7.29 -15.40
CA THR A 252 49.58 6.68 -15.58
C THR A 252 50.20 6.08 -14.30
N THR A 253 50.92 4.94 -14.30
CA THR A 253 51.69 4.27 -15.38
C THR A 253 51.83 2.74 -15.12
N LYS A 254 52.29 1.99 -16.13
CA LYS A 254 52.77 0.58 -16.12
C LYS A 254 51.73 -0.53 -16.30
N LEU A 255 51.49 -0.87 -17.57
CA LEU A 255 51.01 -2.18 -18.00
C LEU A 255 51.99 -2.75 -19.04
N GLU A 256 52.91 -3.62 -18.62
CA GLU A 256 53.54 -4.62 -19.49
C GLU A 256 54.23 -5.70 -18.62
N ASN A 257 54.41 -6.90 -19.19
CA ASN A 257 55.07 -8.07 -18.58
C ASN A 257 54.33 -8.80 -17.44
N SER A 258 53.14 -9.34 -17.73
CA SER A 258 52.72 -10.64 -17.16
C SER A 258 51.63 -11.34 -18.00
N ILE A 259 51.96 -11.70 -19.25
CA ILE A 259 51.13 -12.61 -20.05
C ILE A 259 51.87 -13.95 -20.13
N GLY A 260 51.52 -14.83 -19.20
CA GLY A 260 52.07 -16.19 -19.08
C GLY A 260 51.60 -16.80 -17.76
N ASN A 261 51.05 -18.02 -17.81
CA ASN A 261 50.60 -18.82 -16.66
C ASN A 261 49.25 -18.43 -16.02
N PHE A 262 48.18 -18.26 -16.82
CA PHE A 262 46.80 -18.33 -16.31
C PHE A 262 45.86 -19.15 -17.20
N ALA A 263 46.29 -20.35 -17.58
CA ALA A 263 45.52 -21.29 -18.39
C ALA A 263 45.47 -22.69 -17.76
N GLU A 264 45.24 -22.79 -16.43
CA GLU A 264 44.77 -24.02 -15.79
C GLU A 264 44.24 -23.75 -14.37
N ARG A 265 42.92 -23.49 -14.27
CA ARG A 265 42.16 -23.72 -13.03
C ARG A 265 40.66 -23.77 -13.34
N GLY A 266 40.18 -24.97 -13.66
CA GLY A 266 38.75 -25.25 -13.80
C GLY A 266 38.04 -25.08 -12.45
N LEU A 267 37.50 -23.89 -12.20
CA LEU A 267 36.79 -23.60 -10.97
C LEU A 267 35.33 -24.04 -11.10
N HIS A 268 35.07 -25.31 -10.77
CA HIS A 268 33.71 -25.78 -10.47
C HIS A 268 33.20 -25.12 -9.18
N THR A 269 32.72 -23.87 -9.30
CA THR A 269 31.89 -23.23 -8.27
C THR A 269 30.52 -23.88 -8.26
N THR A 270 30.43 -25.03 -7.59
CA THR A 270 29.15 -25.52 -7.09
C THR A 270 28.63 -24.52 -6.07
N SER A 271 27.60 -23.77 -6.43
CA SER A 271 26.89 -22.92 -5.48
C SER A 271 26.37 -23.81 -4.34
N PRO A 272 26.55 -23.43 -3.06
CA PRO A 272 26.00 -24.20 -1.95
C PRO A 272 24.47 -24.25 -2.11
N PRO A 273 23.83 -25.39 -1.78
CA PRO A 273 22.39 -25.54 -1.94
C PRO A 273 21.67 -24.46 -1.14
N GLU A 274 20.76 -23.74 -1.83
CA GLU A 274 20.01 -22.62 -1.30
C GLU A 274 19.30 -23.03 0.00
N SER A 275 19.81 -22.55 1.14
CA SER A 275 19.35 -23.01 2.44
C SER A 275 17.92 -22.55 2.68
N ILE A 276 16.99 -23.50 2.81
CA ILE A 276 15.56 -23.24 3.00
C ILE A 276 15.37 -22.18 4.10
N PRO A 277 14.69 -21.04 3.82
CA PRO A 277 14.56 -19.95 4.77
C PRO A 277 13.99 -20.40 6.11
N LYS A 278 14.75 -20.19 7.19
CA LYS A 278 14.37 -20.61 8.55
C LYS A 278 13.13 -19.84 9.01
N SER A 279 12.00 -20.54 9.14
CA SER A 279 10.79 -19.96 9.74
C SER A 279 11.00 -19.71 11.24
N TRP A 280 10.78 -18.47 11.70
CA TRP A 280 10.94 -18.05 13.09
C TRP A 280 9.60 -17.99 13.83
N LYS A 281 9.58 -18.34 15.11
CA LYS A 281 8.42 -18.06 15.98
C LYS A 281 8.34 -16.56 16.26
N PRO A 282 7.14 -15.97 16.51
CA PRO A 282 7.02 -14.53 16.80
C PRO A 282 7.94 -14.03 17.92
N SER A 283 8.09 -14.82 19.00
CA SER A 283 8.99 -14.55 20.14
C SER A 283 10.48 -14.64 19.81
N GLU A 284 10.84 -15.30 18.71
CA GLU A 284 12.20 -15.36 18.17
C GLU A 284 12.42 -14.17 17.23
N THR A 285 11.45 -13.89 16.34
CA THR A 285 11.47 -12.75 15.39
C THR A 285 11.75 -11.43 16.09
N VAL A 286 11.03 -11.11 17.17
CA VAL A 286 11.22 -9.84 17.92
C VAL A 286 12.58 -9.70 18.62
N LYS A 287 13.40 -10.76 18.66
CA LYS A 287 14.78 -10.71 19.18
C LYS A 287 15.82 -10.51 18.09
N THR A 288 15.42 -10.46 16.82
CA THR A 288 16.34 -10.39 15.68
C THR A 288 16.57 -8.94 15.23
N PRO A 289 17.80 -8.58 14.78
CA PRO A 289 18.06 -7.24 14.26
C PRO A 289 17.24 -6.93 13.00
N VAL A 290 16.92 -7.96 12.20
CA VAL A 290 16.08 -7.83 10.99
C VAL A 290 14.69 -7.29 11.32
N PHE A 291 14.08 -7.74 12.42
CA PHE A 291 12.79 -7.22 12.87
C PHE A 291 12.86 -5.72 13.18
N TYR A 292 13.87 -5.27 13.93
CA TYR A 292 14.02 -3.86 14.28
C TYR A 292 14.35 -2.98 13.07
N ALA A 293 15.13 -3.48 12.10
CA ALA A 293 15.40 -2.77 10.86
C ALA A 293 14.11 -2.55 10.03
N VAL A 294 13.30 -3.60 9.85
CA VAL A 294 12.01 -3.51 9.13
C VAL A 294 11.01 -2.64 9.90
N TRP A 295 10.94 -2.77 11.23
CA TRP A 295 10.09 -1.94 12.07
C TRP A 295 10.46 -0.46 11.99
N LEU A 296 11.75 -0.12 12.13
CA LEU A 296 12.23 1.26 12.06
C LEU A 296 11.99 1.88 10.68
N PHE A 297 12.19 1.12 9.60
CA PHE A 297 11.83 1.53 8.24
C PHE A 297 10.33 1.82 8.09
N GLY A 298 9.47 0.94 8.63
CA GLY A 298 8.03 1.15 8.64
C GLY A 298 7.62 2.39 9.43
N VAL A 299 8.19 2.58 10.62
CA VAL A 299 7.94 3.76 11.48
C VAL A 299 8.37 5.04 10.79
N SER A 300 9.56 5.09 10.18
CA SER A 300 10.05 6.30 9.51
C SER A 300 9.19 6.70 8.31
N MET A 301 8.68 5.72 7.55
CA MET A 301 7.73 5.95 6.45
C MET A 301 6.36 6.44 6.95
N LEU A 302 5.78 5.76 7.94
CA LEU A 302 4.40 6.02 8.40
C LEU A 302 4.29 7.29 9.27
N TYR A 303 5.29 7.58 10.10
CA TYR A 303 5.22 8.70 11.05
C TYR A 303 5.07 10.05 10.33
N GLY A 304 5.86 10.29 9.28
CA GLY A 304 5.77 11.53 8.49
C GLY A 304 4.42 11.71 7.80
N LEU A 305 3.83 10.62 7.29
CA LEU A 305 2.50 10.64 6.66
C LEU A 305 1.40 10.98 7.67
N ILE A 306 1.40 10.34 8.84
CA ILE A 306 0.41 10.57 9.90
C ILE A 306 0.51 12.01 10.44
N LEU A 307 1.74 12.49 10.66
CA LEU A 307 1.98 13.86 11.12
C LEU A 307 1.42 14.88 10.12
N LYS A 308 1.73 14.72 8.82
CA LYS A 308 1.18 15.56 7.75
C LYS A 308 -0.35 15.50 7.73
N SER A 309 -0.93 14.30 7.76
CA SER A 309 -2.39 14.10 7.71
C SER A 309 -3.13 14.77 8.87
N ASN A 310 -2.56 14.77 10.07
CA ASN A 310 -3.16 15.42 11.23
C ASN A 310 -3.14 16.96 11.09
N TYR A 311 -2.01 17.56 10.72
CA TYR A 311 -1.84 19.02 10.78
C TYR A 311 -2.22 19.77 9.49
N TYR A 312 -2.19 19.13 8.32
CA TYR A 312 -2.37 19.81 7.02
C TYR A 312 -3.68 20.60 6.93
N LYS A 313 -4.80 19.99 7.37
CA LYS A 313 -6.11 20.67 7.32
C LYS A 313 -6.27 21.75 8.39
N GLN A 314 -5.68 21.61 9.58
CA GLN A 314 -5.68 22.67 10.59
C GLN A 314 -4.88 23.89 10.13
N PHE A 315 -3.72 23.68 9.51
CA PHE A 315 -2.92 24.78 8.94
C PHE A 315 -3.70 25.52 7.85
N ALA A 316 -4.32 24.80 6.92
CA ALA A 316 -5.07 25.40 5.82
C ALA A 316 -6.24 26.27 6.29
N LEU A 317 -6.99 25.83 7.32
CA LEU A 317 -8.11 26.59 7.90
C LEU A 317 -7.71 27.96 8.49
N LEU A 318 -6.42 28.19 8.78
CA LEU A 318 -5.92 29.46 9.30
C LEU A 318 -5.48 30.44 8.19
N TYR A 319 -5.05 29.94 7.03
CA TYR A 319 -4.33 30.75 6.03
C TYR A 319 -4.95 30.75 4.62
N ILE A 320 -5.84 29.81 4.30
CA ILE A 320 -6.39 29.66 2.94
C ILE A 320 -7.83 30.20 2.90
N TYR A 321 -8.11 31.09 1.94
CA TYR A 321 -9.43 31.71 1.84
C TYR A 321 -10.50 30.76 1.26
N ASP A 322 -10.11 29.87 0.33
CA ASP A 322 -10.98 28.85 -0.27
C ASP A 322 -10.28 27.48 -0.16
N ASP A 323 -10.78 26.61 0.74
CA ASP A 323 -10.24 25.28 0.97
C ASP A 323 -10.99 24.16 0.22
N LYS A 324 -11.86 24.50 -0.74
CA LYS A 324 -12.69 23.54 -1.49
C LYS A 324 -11.89 22.41 -2.17
N PHE A 325 -10.70 22.74 -2.68
CA PHE A 325 -9.79 21.77 -3.32
C PHE A 325 -8.78 21.15 -2.35
N LEU A 326 -8.80 21.55 -1.07
CA LEU A 326 -7.91 21.02 -0.05
C LEU A 326 -8.35 19.62 0.40
N THR A 327 -7.87 18.62 -0.32
CA THR A 327 -8.03 17.22 0.06
C THR A 327 -6.92 16.78 1.01
N LEU A 328 -7.29 15.96 2.00
CA LEU A 328 -6.32 15.10 2.66
C LEU A 328 -5.99 13.96 1.69
N VAL A 329 -4.69 13.72 1.49
CA VAL A 329 -4.11 12.54 0.83
C VAL A 329 -3.15 11.91 1.81
#